data_AF-A0A919YVF0-F1
#
_entry.id   AF-A0A919YVF0-F1
#
_cell.length_a   1.000
_cell.length_b   1.000
_cell.length_c   1.000
_cell.angle_alpha   90.00
_cell.angle_beta   90.00
_cell.angle_gamma   90.00
#
_symmetry.space_group_name_H-M   'P 1'
#
loop_
_entity.id
_entity.type
_entity.pdbx_description
1 polymer ?
#
loop_
_entity_poly.entity_id
_entity_poly.type
_entity_poly.pdbx_seq_one_letter_code
_entity_poly.pdbx_strand_id
1 'polypeptide(L)'
;MEQLERQTYLMKLMLVLMRDRKARQAQVRSVGYLREYGELPEDMGVNTLGKLTDEALQALAEQIGMKKRPAGGKSDIYMNDLGYVLVSTEAVTSLMENADEQDLLELADHLQLSRSIVAPTLERLREKQAAQSTSELVVSLASADGAFQSEQKQWAKLISYWWCNGSANAPSKFPAELVLSYADPLNMNTWDIVEPDAYLDSRWERLQLKLDREHRLSIFLD
;
A
#
# COMPACT_ATOMS: atom_id res chain seq x y z
N MET A 1 -13.50 -14.74 5.18
CA MET A 1 -12.62 -13.55 5.08
C MET A 1 -12.19 -13.40 3.62
N GLU A 2 -12.02 -12.19 3.09
CA GLU A 2 -11.43 -12.05 1.75
C GLU A 2 -9.96 -12.50 1.75
N GLN A 3 -9.45 -12.98 0.62
CA GLN A 3 -8.10 -13.56 0.55
C GLN A 3 -7.01 -12.57 1.00
N LEU A 4 -7.09 -11.31 0.55
CA LEU A 4 -6.13 -10.27 0.93
C LEU A 4 -6.21 -9.93 2.42
N GLU A 5 -7.42 -9.86 2.98
CA GLU A 5 -7.60 -9.64 4.41
C GLU A 5 -6.97 -10.79 5.20
N ARG A 6 -7.21 -12.05 4.81
CA ARG A 6 -6.58 -13.21 5.43
C ARG A 6 -5.05 -13.14 5.37
N GLN A 7 -4.48 -12.85 4.20
CA GLN A 7 -3.04 -12.72 4.02
C GLN A 7 -2.46 -11.61 4.90
N THR A 8 -3.16 -10.49 5.04
CA THR A 8 -2.76 -9.38 5.90
C THR A 8 -2.73 -9.79 7.37
N TYR A 9 -3.76 -10.50 7.86
CA TYR A 9 -3.78 -11.02 9.23
C TYR A 9 -2.62 -12.00 9.48
N LEU A 10 -2.40 -12.94 8.56
CA LEU A 10 -1.28 -13.88 8.65
C LEU A 10 0.06 -13.17 8.69
N MET A 11 0.26 -12.14 7.85
CA MET A 11 1.49 -11.34 7.86
C MET A 11 1.71 -10.70 9.23
N LYS A 12 0.70 -10.02 9.78
CA LYS A 12 0.81 -9.39 11.10
C LYS A 12 1.10 -10.39 12.21
N LEU A 13 0.47 -11.57 12.20
CA LEU A 13 0.74 -12.64 13.17
C LEU A 13 2.14 -13.22 13.02
N MET A 14 2.65 -13.36 11.80
CA MET A 14 4.02 -13.80 11.55
C MET A 14 5.05 -12.81 12.09
N LEU A 15 4.79 -11.50 11.97
CA LEU A 15 5.63 -10.47 12.59
C LEU A 15 5.64 -10.59 14.13
N VAL A 16 4.47 -10.81 14.74
CA VAL A 16 4.36 -11.07 16.19
C VAL A 16 5.12 -12.34 16.58
N LEU A 17 4.98 -13.43 15.82
CA LEU A 17 5.70 -14.67 16.05
C LEU A 17 7.23 -14.45 16.01
N MET A 18 7.72 -13.69 15.03
CA MET A 18 9.14 -13.38 14.92
C MET A 18 9.67 -12.60 16.11
N ARG A 19 8.88 -11.65 16.63
CA ARG A 19 9.18 -10.91 17.86
C ARG A 19 9.28 -11.86 19.05
N ASP A 20 8.23 -12.65 19.29
CA ASP A 20 8.11 -13.50 20.47
C ASP A 20 9.17 -14.60 20.51
N ARG A 21 9.49 -15.17 19.33
CA ARG A 21 10.51 -16.21 19.19
C ARG A 21 11.94 -15.68 19.06
N LYS A 22 12.12 -14.35 19.06
CA LYS A 22 13.43 -13.68 18.91
C LYS A 22 14.19 -14.20 17.67
N ALA A 23 13.47 -14.34 16.55
CA ALA A 23 14.04 -14.84 15.31
C ALA A 23 15.22 -13.93 14.89
N ARG A 24 16.44 -14.50 14.87
CA ARG A 24 17.69 -13.74 14.71
C ARG A 24 17.80 -12.98 13.38
N GLN A 25 17.03 -13.35 12.37
CA GLN A 25 17.15 -12.83 11.00
C GLN A 25 16.51 -11.44 10.79
N ALA A 26 15.61 -10.98 11.67
CA ALA A 26 14.90 -9.71 11.45
C ALA A 26 14.92 -8.75 12.65
N GLN A 27 15.37 -9.19 13.83
CA GLN A 27 15.36 -8.39 15.08
C GLN A 27 14.06 -7.57 15.26
N VAL A 28 12.92 -8.23 15.10
CA VAL A 28 11.62 -7.65 15.44
C VAL A 28 11.57 -7.51 16.96
N ARG A 29 11.59 -6.27 17.45
CA ARG A 29 11.61 -5.92 18.88
C ARG A 29 10.24 -5.47 19.35
N SER A 30 9.50 -4.75 18.51
CA SER A 30 8.13 -4.32 18.78
C SER A 30 7.27 -4.53 17.55
N VAL A 31 6.00 -4.89 17.76
CA VAL A 31 4.99 -5.03 16.71
C VAL A 31 3.66 -4.52 17.25
N GLY A 32 3.02 -3.59 16.54
CA GLY A 32 1.78 -3.02 17.00
C GLY A 32 1.25 -1.94 16.08
N TYR A 33 0.33 -1.13 16.60
CA TYR A 33 -0.11 0.09 15.92
C TYR A 33 -0.04 1.29 16.87
N LEU A 34 -1.08 1.51 17.67
CA LEU A 34 -1.06 2.48 18.78
C LEU A 34 -0.51 1.86 20.08
N ARG A 35 -0.64 0.54 20.19
CA ARG A 35 -0.19 -0.26 21.29
C ARG A 35 0.48 -1.49 20.71
N GLU A 36 1.44 -2.00 21.45
CA GLU A 36 2.06 -3.27 21.17
C GLU A 36 1.03 -4.40 21.23
N TYR A 37 1.09 -5.32 20.27
CA TYR A 37 0.25 -6.52 20.28
C TYR A 37 0.72 -7.49 21.36
N GLY A 38 -0.20 -8.26 21.93
CA GLY A 38 0.10 -9.30 22.91
C GLY A 38 0.96 -10.42 22.33
N GLU A 39 1.42 -11.32 23.20
CA GLU A 39 2.19 -12.50 22.81
C GLU A 39 1.28 -13.59 22.22
N LEU A 40 1.83 -14.35 21.27
CA LEU A 40 1.18 -15.55 20.77
C LEU A 40 1.28 -16.70 21.78
N PRO A 41 0.27 -17.59 21.83
CA PRO A 41 0.36 -18.85 22.57
C PRO A 41 1.61 -19.66 22.20
N GLU A 42 2.19 -20.37 23.17
CA GLU A 42 3.46 -21.08 22.98
C GLU A 42 3.40 -22.19 21.91
N ASP A 43 2.23 -22.74 21.63
CA ASP A 43 1.98 -23.75 20.59
C ASP A 43 1.77 -23.15 19.19
N MET A 44 1.71 -21.82 19.07
CA MET A 44 1.63 -21.13 17.79
C MET A 44 3.00 -21.03 17.12
N GLY A 45 3.02 -21.37 15.84
CA GLY A 45 4.15 -21.29 14.92
C GLY A 45 3.67 -21.30 13.47
N VAL A 46 4.60 -21.24 12.51
CA VAL A 46 4.28 -21.12 11.07
C VAL A 46 3.27 -22.18 10.60
N ASN A 47 3.50 -23.45 10.96
CA ASN A 47 2.64 -24.56 10.56
C ASN A 47 1.23 -24.51 11.17
N THR A 48 1.09 -24.02 12.41
CA THR A 48 -0.21 -23.93 13.08
C THR A 48 -0.98 -22.71 12.60
N LEU A 49 -0.31 -21.56 12.42
CA LEU A 49 -0.89 -20.36 11.80
C LEU A 49 -1.48 -20.64 10.41
N GLY A 50 -0.75 -21.38 9.56
CA GLY A 50 -1.22 -21.70 8.21
C GLY A 50 -2.44 -22.63 8.14
N LYS A 51 -2.79 -23.31 9.24
CA LYS A 51 -3.93 -24.22 9.33
C LYS A 51 -5.15 -23.61 10.00
N LEU A 52 -5.04 -22.40 10.55
CA LEU A 52 -6.17 -21.74 11.20
C LEU A 52 -7.28 -21.44 10.20
N THR A 53 -8.52 -21.70 10.58
CA THR A 53 -9.70 -21.19 9.85
C THR A 53 -9.75 -19.67 9.97
N ASP A 54 -10.58 -19.02 9.16
CA ASP A 54 -10.74 -17.56 9.22
C ASP A 54 -11.26 -17.09 10.58
N GLU A 55 -12.18 -17.85 11.19
CA GLU A 55 -12.74 -17.55 12.52
C GLU A 55 -11.67 -17.67 13.61
N ALA A 56 -10.85 -18.72 13.55
CA ALA A 56 -9.77 -18.93 14.51
C ALA A 56 -8.66 -17.87 14.36
N LEU A 57 -8.36 -17.47 13.12
CA LEU A 57 -7.40 -16.42 12.81
C LEU A 57 -7.86 -15.08 13.37
N GLN A 58 -9.13 -14.73 13.19
CA GLN A 58 -9.71 -13.51 13.73
C GLN A 58 -9.75 -13.53 15.26
N ALA A 59 -10.17 -14.64 15.87
CA ALA A 59 -10.21 -14.79 17.32
C ALA A 59 -8.81 -14.62 17.95
N LEU A 60 -7.77 -15.21 17.34
CA LEU A 60 -6.39 -15.05 17.77
C LEU A 60 -5.91 -13.61 17.64
N ALA A 61 -6.21 -12.96 16.52
CA ALA A 61 -5.86 -11.56 16.30
C ALA A 61 -6.55 -10.62 17.33
N GLU A 62 -7.81 -10.86 17.65
CA GLU A 62 -8.54 -10.15 18.69
C GLU A 62 -7.94 -10.38 20.09
N GLN A 63 -7.59 -11.63 20.41
CA GLN A 63 -6.97 -12.02 21.67
C GLN A 63 -5.65 -11.26 21.93
N ILE A 64 -4.80 -11.11 20.91
CA ILE A 64 -3.55 -10.36 21.04
C ILE A 64 -3.73 -8.84 20.84
N GLY A 65 -4.97 -8.36 20.68
CA GLY A 65 -5.26 -6.95 20.54
C GLY A 65 -4.86 -6.34 19.19
N MET A 66 -4.77 -7.14 18.13
CA MET A 66 -4.53 -6.66 16.77
C MET A 66 -5.64 -5.69 16.34
N LYS A 67 -5.25 -4.58 15.70
CA LYS A 67 -6.19 -3.57 15.22
C LYS A 67 -6.09 -3.39 13.71
N LYS A 68 -7.23 -3.04 13.12
CA LYS A 68 -7.26 -2.48 11.77
C LYS A 68 -6.61 -1.10 11.78
N ARG A 69 -6.07 -0.71 10.63
CA ARG A 69 -5.56 0.63 10.38
C ARG A 69 -6.64 1.68 10.72
N PRO A 70 -6.32 2.73 11.50
CA PRO A 70 -7.26 3.80 11.75
C PRO A 70 -7.60 4.56 10.47
N ALA A 71 -8.74 5.23 10.48
CA ALA A 71 -9.17 6.07 9.36
C ALA A 71 -8.08 7.12 9.02
N GLY A 72 -7.71 7.21 7.74
CA GLY A 72 -6.67 8.12 7.25
C GLY A 72 -5.22 7.71 7.56
N GLY A 73 -4.99 6.60 8.28
CA GLY A 73 -3.66 6.01 8.42
C GLY A 73 -3.16 5.46 7.09
N LYS A 74 -1.85 5.55 6.86
CA LYS A 74 -1.19 5.01 5.65
C LYS A 74 -0.41 3.73 5.96
N SER A 75 0.19 3.64 7.14
CA SER A 75 0.74 2.37 7.62
C SER A 75 -0.34 1.39 8.03
N ASP A 76 -0.12 0.11 7.76
CA ASP A 76 -0.95 -1.01 8.21
C ASP A 76 -0.47 -1.58 9.54
N ILE A 77 0.82 -1.42 9.83
CA ILE A 77 1.47 -1.90 11.05
C ILE A 77 2.70 -1.06 11.38
N TYR A 78 3.03 -0.97 12.67
CA TYR A 78 4.30 -0.49 13.16
C TYR A 78 5.15 -1.67 13.64
N MET A 79 6.41 -1.67 13.20
CA MET A 79 7.43 -2.60 13.63
C MET A 79 8.70 -1.82 13.94
N ASN A 80 9.28 -2.01 15.13
CA ASN A 80 10.47 -1.29 15.57
C ASN A 80 10.32 0.24 15.43
N ASP A 81 9.14 0.76 15.77
CA ASP A 81 8.77 2.18 15.69
C ASP A 81 8.74 2.78 14.27
N LEU A 82 8.83 1.94 13.23
CA LEU A 82 8.64 2.32 11.83
C LEU A 82 7.29 1.80 11.33
N GLY A 83 6.57 2.62 10.57
CA GLY A 83 5.32 2.27 9.91
C GLY A 83 5.57 1.57 8.57
N TYR A 84 4.76 0.55 8.30
CA TYR A 84 4.85 -0.26 7.08
C TYR A 84 3.52 -0.30 6.36
N VAL A 85 3.54 -0.17 5.03
CA VAL A 85 2.45 -0.68 4.18
C VAL A 85 2.70 -2.17 3.92
N LEU A 86 1.67 -2.99 4.07
CA LEU A 86 1.71 -4.41 3.76
C LEU A 86 1.20 -4.64 2.34
N VAL A 87 2.02 -5.25 1.49
CA VAL A 87 1.68 -5.47 0.07
C VAL A 87 1.80 -6.93 -0.30
N SER A 88 0.67 -7.58 -0.59
CA SER A 88 0.69 -8.89 -1.20
C SER A 88 1.02 -8.76 -2.69
N THR A 89 2.04 -9.48 -3.17
CA THR A 89 2.39 -9.49 -4.60
C THR A 89 1.43 -10.34 -5.44
N GLU A 90 0.53 -11.08 -4.79
CA GLU A 90 -0.48 -11.93 -5.42
C GLU A 90 -1.85 -11.25 -5.50
N ALA A 91 -1.95 -9.98 -5.10
CA ALA A 91 -3.20 -9.22 -5.08
C ALA A 91 -3.02 -7.82 -5.65
N VAL A 92 -4.08 -7.32 -6.28
CA VAL A 92 -4.13 -5.94 -6.76
C VAL A 92 -3.98 -4.99 -5.58
N THR A 93 -3.01 -4.08 -5.67
CA THR A 93 -2.72 -3.13 -4.61
C THR A 93 -3.04 -1.73 -5.08
N SER A 94 -3.96 -1.08 -4.37
CA SER A 94 -4.32 0.31 -4.63
C SER A 94 -3.30 1.25 -4.00
N LEU A 95 -2.72 2.14 -4.81
CA LEU A 95 -1.69 3.10 -4.40
C LEU A 95 -2.27 4.51 -4.26
N MET A 96 -3.20 4.86 -5.16
CA MET A 96 -3.95 6.11 -5.14
C MET A 96 -5.40 5.82 -5.52
N GLU A 97 -6.34 6.34 -4.75
CA GLU A 97 -7.77 6.05 -4.92
C GLU A 97 -8.55 7.34 -5.11
N ASN A 98 -9.31 7.38 -6.20
CA ASN A 98 -10.33 8.39 -6.46
C ASN A 98 -9.86 9.84 -6.32
N ALA A 99 -8.59 10.13 -6.65
CA ALA A 99 -8.03 11.48 -6.59
C ALA A 99 -8.60 12.31 -7.73
N ASP A 100 -9.19 13.47 -7.43
CA ASP A 100 -9.61 14.41 -8.46
C ASP A 100 -8.46 15.35 -8.88
N GLU A 101 -8.74 16.24 -9.84
CA GLU A 101 -7.73 17.19 -10.31
C GLU A 101 -7.28 18.17 -9.22
N GLN A 102 -8.20 18.60 -8.35
CA GLN A 102 -7.89 19.54 -7.28
C GLN A 102 -7.00 18.87 -6.24
N ASP A 103 -7.30 17.63 -5.86
CA ASP A 103 -6.47 16.82 -4.98
C ASP A 103 -5.03 16.70 -5.49
N LEU A 104 -4.86 16.42 -6.79
CA LEU A 104 -3.54 16.26 -7.40
C LEU A 104 -2.77 17.59 -7.49
N LEU A 105 -3.47 18.70 -7.76
CA LEU A 105 -2.86 20.04 -7.79
C LEU A 105 -2.41 20.49 -6.41
N GLU A 106 -3.24 20.29 -5.39
CA GLU A 106 -2.90 20.60 -4.00
C GLU A 106 -1.71 19.76 -3.52
N LEU A 107 -1.69 18.48 -3.88
CA LEU A 107 -0.56 17.62 -3.57
C LEU A 107 0.72 18.07 -4.30
N ALA A 108 0.62 18.47 -5.57
CA ALA A 108 1.75 19.01 -6.31
C ALA A 108 2.33 20.24 -5.61
N ASP A 109 1.49 21.17 -5.15
CA ASP A 109 1.94 22.34 -4.40
C ASP A 109 2.59 21.96 -3.07
N HIS A 110 2.00 21.03 -2.32
CA HIS A 110 2.54 20.53 -1.06
C HIS A 110 3.96 19.97 -1.24
N LEU A 111 4.17 19.26 -2.35
CA LEU A 111 5.46 18.66 -2.72
C LEU A 111 6.39 19.61 -3.49
N GLN A 112 6.01 20.87 -3.67
CA GLN A 112 6.77 21.87 -4.45
C GLN A 112 7.06 21.41 -5.89
N LEU A 113 6.11 20.70 -6.49
CA LEU A 113 6.13 20.27 -7.89
C LEU A 113 5.40 21.28 -8.77
N SER A 114 5.72 21.28 -10.07
CA SER A 114 5.00 22.13 -11.01
C SER A 114 3.57 21.64 -11.21
N ARG A 115 2.58 22.53 -11.03
CA ARG A 115 1.18 22.25 -11.39
C ARG A 115 1.00 21.83 -12.85
N SER A 116 1.94 22.20 -13.74
CA SER A 116 1.91 21.84 -15.16
C SER A 116 2.03 20.34 -15.44
N ILE A 117 2.37 19.53 -14.44
CA ILE A 117 2.47 18.06 -14.55
C ILE A 117 1.08 17.41 -14.53
N VAL A 118 0.12 18.03 -13.81
CA VAL A 118 -1.19 17.42 -13.52
C VAL A 118 -2.19 17.70 -14.64
N ALA A 119 -2.55 18.97 -14.87
CA ALA A 119 -3.67 19.33 -15.75
C ALA A 119 -3.50 18.83 -17.20
N PRO A 120 -2.35 19.01 -17.88
CA PRO A 120 -2.16 18.50 -19.24
C PRO A 120 -2.21 16.97 -19.34
N THR A 121 -1.83 16.27 -18.27
CA THR A 121 -1.88 14.81 -18.22
C THR A 121 -3.32 14.32 -18.08
N LEU A 122 -4.10 14.93 -17.18
CA LEU A 122 -5.51 14.59 -17.01
C LEU A 122 -6.34 14.94 -18.25
N GLU A 123 -6.09 16.07 -18.90
CA GLU A 123 -6.77 16.47 -20.14
C GLU A 123 -6.60 15.41 -21.23
N ARG A 124 -5.37 14.94 -21.46
CA ARG A 124 -5.08 13.87 -22.44
C ARG A 124 -5.76 12.54 -22.11
N LEU A 125 -5.87 12.19 -20.82
CA LEU A 125 -6.62 11.00 -20.40
C LEU A 125 -8.12 11.14 -20.66
N ARG A 126 -8.70 12.32 -20.39
CA ARG A 126 -10.11 12.62 -20.67
C ARG A 126 -10.41 12.56 -22.16
N GLU A 127 -9.53 13.11 -22.99
CA GLU A 127 -9.64 13.02 -24.46
C GLU A 127 -9.60 11.57 -24.93
N LYS A 128 -8.70 10.74 -24.39
CA LYS A 128 -8.64 9.30 -24.68
C LYS A 128 -9.91 8.56 -24.25
N GLN A 129 -10.42 8.85 -23.05
CA GLN A 129 -11.67 8.28 -22.55
C GLN A 129 -12.85 8.63 -23.48
N ALA A 130 -12.96 9.89 -23.89
CA ALA A 130 -13.99 10.38 -24.81
C ALA A 130 -13.87 9.73 -26.20
N ALA A 131 -12.65 9.65 -26.75
CA ALA A 131 -12.39 9.03 -28.05
C ALA A 131 -12.75 7.53 -28.07
N GLN A 132 -12.58 6.83 -26.95
CA GLN A 132 -12.97 5.42 -26.79
C GLN A 132 -14.45 5.24 -26.43
N SER A 133 -15.21 6.32 -26.21
CA SER A 133 -16.61 6.29 -25.81
C SER A 133 -16.89 5.37 -24.61
N THR A 134 -15.96 5.34 -23.66
CA THR A 134 -16.03 4.49 -22.46
C THR A 134 -16.35 5.31 -21.21
N SER A 135 -17.10 4.73 -20.27
CA SER A 135 -17.34 5.33 -18.95
C SER A 135 -16.13 5.23 -18.03
N GLU A 136 -15.20 4.32 -18.32
CA GLU A 136 -13.97 4.12 -17.54
C GLU A 136 -12.80 3.87 -18.50
N LEU A 137 -11.70 4.59 -18.30
CA LEU A 137 -10.46 4.36 -19.03
C LEU A 137 -9.48 3.62 -18.12
N VAL A 138 -9.04 2.43 -18.52
CA VAL A 138 -7.98 1.68 -17.83
C VAL A 138 -6.79 1.52 -18.76
N VAL A 139 -5.62 1.99 -18.33
CA VAL A 139 -4.37 1.96 -19.12
C VAL A 139 -3.17 1.69 -18.20
N SER A 140 -2.13 1.04 -18.70
CA SER A 140 -0.85 0.96 -17.98
C SER A 140 -0.22 2.36 -17.89
N LEU A 141 0.41 2.74 -16.78
CA LEU A 141 1.12 4.03 -16.67
C LEU A 141 2.28 4.12 -17.66
N ALA A 142 2.94 3.00 -17.96
CA ALA A 142 4.04 2.96 -18.91
C ALA A 142 3.57 3.15 -20.35
N SER A 143 2.33 2.77 -20.70
CA SER A 143 1.76 3.00 -22.04
C SER A 143 0.74 4.15 -22.07
N ALA A 144 0.35 4.68 -20.91
CA ALA A 144 -0.38 5.91 -20.77
C ALA A 144 0.42 7.00 -21.45
N ASP A 145 -0.29 8.02 -21.93
CA ASP A 145 0.27 9.12 -22.70
C ASP A 145 1.71 9.49 -22.29
N GLY A 146 2.61 9.72 -23.25
CA GLY A 146 4.05 9.88 -23.01
C GLY A 146 4.42 10.90 -21.91
N ALA A 147 3.46 11.74 -21.50
CA ALA A 147 3.41 12.46 -20.23
C ALA A 147 3.97 11.69 -19.02
N PHE A 148 3.40 10.53 -18.69
CA PHE A 148 3.77 9.77 -17.50
C PHE A 148 5.20 9.25 -17.58
N GLN A 149 5.69 8.95 -18.78
CA GLN A 149 7.09 8.59 -18.99
C GLN A 149 8.02 9.82 -18.85
N SER A 150 7.66 10.94 -19.47
CA SER A 150 8.48 12.17 -19.44
C SER A 150 8.55 12.82 -18.06
N GLU A 151 7.54 12.60 -17.23
CA GLU A 151 7.39 13.18 -15.88
C GLU A 151 7.32 12.08 -14.81
N GLN A 152 7.86 10.89 -15.09
CA GLN A 152 7.80 9.72 -14.22
C GLN A 152 8.23 10.05 -12.78
N LYS A 153 9.35 10.77 -12.61
CA LYS A 153 9.88 11.10 -11.29
C LYS A 153 8.93 11.95 -10.47
N GLN A 154 8.17 12.83 -11.10
CA GLN A 154 7.23 13.71 -10.43
C GLN A 154 5.94 12.96 -10.09
N TRP A 155 5.44 12.13 -11.01
CA TRP A 155 4.31 11.25 -10.73
C TRP A 155 4.62 10.23 -9.65
N ALA A 156 5.82 9.64 -9.65
CA ALA A 156 6.26 8.73 -8.59
C ALA A 156 6.19 9.40 -7.20
N LYS A 157 6.61 10.68 -7.09
CA LYS A 157 6.48 11.43 -5.83
C LYS A 157 5.03 11.66 -5.41
N LEU A 158 4.14 12.01 -6.35
CA LEU A 158 2.71 12.18 -6.07
C LEU A 158 2.11 10.86 -5.58
N ILE A 159 2.39 9.75 -6.27
CA ILE A 159 1.90 8.41 -5.93
C ILE A 159 2.44 7.97 -4.57
N SER A 160 3.75 8.06 -4.36
CA SER A 160 4.42 7.69 -3.12
C SER A 160 3.87 8.44 -1.92
N TYR A 161 3.73 9.77 -2.03
CA TYR A 161 3.17 10.57 -0.94
C TYR A 161 1.72 10.20 -0.66
N TRP A 162 0.89 10.06 -1.69
CA TRP A 162 -0.50 9.66 -1.50
C TRP A 162 -0.61 8.29 -0.84
N TRP A 163 0.23 7.35 -1.25
CA TRP A 163 0.20 5.99 -0.77
C TRP A 163 0.69 5.86 0.67
N CYS A 164 1.77 6.56 1.02
CA CYS A 164 2.51 6.31 2.25
C CYS A 164 2.50 7.47 3.25
N ASN A 165 2.36 8.72 2.82
CA ASN A 165 2.60 9.87 3.69
C ASN A 165 1.34 10.66 4.04
N GLY A 166 0.35 10.77 3.15
CA GLY A 166 -0.80 11.64 3.40
C GLY A 166 -1.82 11.69 2.26
N SER A 167 -2.61 12.74 2.26
CA SER A 167 -3.49 13.10 1.15
C SER A 167 -3.21 14.55 0.73
N ALA A 168 -3.92 15.02 -0.28
CA ALA A 168 -3.89 16.43 -0.72
C ALA A 168 -4.08 17.42 0.45
N ASN A 169 -4.97 17.07 1.39
CA ASN A 169 -5.42 17.97 2.44
C ASN A 169 -4.51 18.00 3.69
N ALA A 170 -3.81 16.90 3.99
CA ALA A 170 -2.97 16.82 5.18
C ALA A 170 -2.00 15.62 5.15
N PRO A 171 -0.85 15.74 5.85
CA PRO A 171 -0.03 14.59 6.22
C PRO A 171 -0.83 13.60 7.08
N SER A 172 -0.58 12.31 6.89
CA SER A 172 -1.13 11.27 7.75
C SER A 172 -0.51 11.37 9.15
N LYS A 173 -1.33 11.12 10.17
CA LYS A 173 -0.84 10.92 11.55
C LYS A 173 -0.10 9.59 11.71
N PHE A 174 -0.28 8.68 10.76
CA PHE A 174 0.33 7.36 10.75
C PHE A 174 0.92 7.09 9.36
N PRO A 175 2.01 7.78 8.99
CA PRO A 175 2.69 7.53 7.73
C PRO A 175 3.29 6.12 7.72
N ALA A 176 3.61 5.64 6.52
CA ALA A 176 4.43 4.47 6.30
C ALA A 176 5.78 4.90 5.74
N GLU A 177 6.84 4.50 6.42
CA GLU A 177 8.22 4.76 6.04
C GLU A 177 8.74 3.68 5.08
N LEU A 178 8.18 2.47 5.15
CA LEU A 178 8.64 1.31 4.40
C LEU A 178 7.47 0.52 3.81
N VAL A 179 7.79 -0.23 2.75
CA VAL A 179 6.89 -1.23 2.16
C VAL A 179 7.42 -2.60 2.56
N LEU A 180 6.58 -3.41 3.20
CA LEU A 180 6.83 -4.84 3.38
C LEU A 180 5.96 -5.59 2.36
N SER A 181 6.60 -6.06 1.30
CA SER A 181 5.94 -6.85 0.27
C SER A 181 6.20 -8.34 0.43
N TYR A 182 5.24 -9.17 0.04
CA TYR A 182 5.32 -10.62 0.21
C TYR A 182 4.44 -11.38 -0.78
N ALA A 183 4.90 -12.55 -1.23
CA ALA A 183 4.05 -13.49 -1.95
C ALA A 183 3.31 -14.44 -1.00
N ASP A 184 4.00 -14.91 0.04
CA ASP A 184 3.45 -15.78 1.07
C ASP A 184 3.80 -15.25 2.47
N PRO A 185 2.80 -14.83 3.27
CA PRO A 185 3.05 -14.35 4.62
C PRO A 185 3.68 -15.42 5.53
N LEU A 186 3.59 -16.71 5.24
CA LEU A 186 4.18 -17.76 6.07
C LEU A 186 5.61 -18.13 5.66
N ASN A 187 6.10 -17.61 4.53
CA ASN A 187 7.43 -17.88 4.00
C ASN A 187 8.26 -16.59 3.92
N MET A 188 9.11 -16.38 4.93
CA MET A 188 9.97 -15.20 5.04
C MET A 188 10.92 -14.98 3.85
N ASN A 189 11.24 -16.02 3.07
CA ASN A 189 12.08 -15.87 1.88
C ASN A 189 11.37 -15.15 0.73
N THR A 190 10.05 -14.97 0.83
CA THR A 190 9.26 -14.21 -0.15
C THR A 190 9.06 -12.77 0.26
N TRP A 191 9.56 -12.37 1.42
CA TRP A 191 9.38 -11.04 1.97
C TRP A 191 10.49 -10.12 1.48
N ASP A 192 10.12 -8.89 1.19
CA ASP A 192 11.04 -7.83 0.82
C ASP A 192 10.65 -6.53 1.51
N ILE A 193 11.64 -5.83 2.06
CA ILE A 193 11.47 -4.54 2.74
C ILE A 193 12.26 -3.50 1.99
N VAL A 194 11.54 -2.52 1.43
CA VAL A 194 12.12 -1.45 0.63
C VAL A 194 11.44 -0.12 0.94
N GLU A 195 12.10 0.97 0.57
CA GLU A 195 11.50 2.30 0.60
C GLU A 195 10.39 2.42 -0.46
N PRO A 196 9.32 3.21 -0.21
CA PRO A 196 8.21 3.37 -1.16
C PRO A 196 8.65 3.80 -2.57
N ASP A 197 9.58 4.74 -2.68
CA ASP A 197 10.07 5.22 -3.98
C ASP A 197 10.78 4.11 -4.75
N ALA A 198 11.65 3.34 -4.07
CA ALA A 198 12.32 2.18 -4.68
C ALA A 198 11.32 1.08 -5.08
N TYR A 199 10.26 0.88 -4.29
CA TYR A 199 9.19 -0.07 -4.60
C TYR A 199 8.45 0.32 -5.88
N LEU A 200 8.08 1.60 -6.01
CA LEU A 200 7.40 2.14 -7.19
C LEU A 200 8.29 2.09 -8.43
N ASP A 201 9.55 2.52 -8.31
CA ASP A 201 10.50 2.52 -9.43
C ASP A 201 10.68 1.12 -10.01
N SER A 202 10.80 0.08 -9.16
CA SER A 202 10.98 -1.29 -9.64
C SER A 202 9.71 -1.91 -10.25
N ARG A 203 8.55 -1.27 -10.10
CA ARG A 203 7.23 -1.78 -10.52
C ARG A 203 6.49 -0.82 -11.45
N TRP A 204 7.12 0.27 -11.86
CA TRP A 204 6.52 1.32 -12.68
C TRP A 204 5.79 0.78 -13.90
N GLU A 205 6.44 -0.14 -14.62
CA GLU A 205 5.91 -0.76 -15.84
C GLU A 205 4.62 -1.58 -15.62
N ARG A 206 4.38 -2.03 -14.38
CA ARG A 206 3.20 -2.80 -13.99
C ARG A 206 2.07 -1.93 -13.44
N LEU A 207 2.31 -0.65 -13.19
CA LEU A 207 1.29 0.24 -12.66
C LEU A 207 0.19 0.44 -13.70
N GLN A 208 -1.05 0.40 -13.24
CA GLN A 208 -2.23 0.70 -14.02
C GLN A 208 -2.92 1.93 -13.44
N LEU A 209 -3.55 2.67 -14.33
CA LEU A 209 -4.35 3.84 -14.05
C LEU A 209 -5.77 3.56 -14.49
N LYS A 210 -6.71 4.00 -13.66
CA LYS A 210 -8.13 4.08 -13.96
C LYS A 210 -8.58 5.54 -13.86
N LEU A 211 -9.23 6.03 -14.90
CA LEU A 211 -9.99 7.27 -14.89
C LEU A 211 -11.48 6.92 -14.97
N ASP A 212 -12.26 7.31 -13.96
CA ASP A 212 -13.70 7.05 -13.93
C ASP A 212 -14.51 8.10 -14.70
N ARG A 213 -15.84 7.96 -14.68
CA ARG A 213 -16.80 8.88 -15.32
C ARG A 213 -16.86 10.28 -14.69
N GLU A 214 -16.42 10.40 -13.44
CA GLU A 214 -16.30 11.68 -12.71
C GLU A 214 -14.89 12.27 -12.89
N HIS A 215 -14.07 11.66 -13.75
CA HIS A 215 -12.68 11.99 -14.00
C HIS A 215 -11.79 11.91 -12.75
N ARG A 216 -12.12 11.00 -11.83
CA ARG A 216 -11.27 10.66 -10.69
C ARG A 216 -10.24 9.61 -11.08
N LEU A 217 -9.02 9.84 -10.64
CA LEU A 217 -7.85 9.05 -10.90
C LEU A 217 -7.67 8.00 -9.82
N SER A 218 -7.48 6.74 -10.23
CA SER A 218 -6.96 5.69 -9.35
C SER A 218 -5.74 5.06 -9.97
N ILE A 219 -4.75 4.72 -9.15
CA ILE A 219 -3.51 4.06 -9.56
C ILE A 219 -3.35 2.82 -8.70
N PHE A 220 -3.12 1.69 -9.35
CA PHE A 220 -3.00 0.39 -8.72
C PHE A 220 -1.91 -0.44 -9.38
N LEU A 221 -1.38 -1.40 -8.63
CA LEU A 221 -0.44 -2.39 -9.09
C LEU A 221 -1.18 -3.70 -9.30
N ASP A 222 -1.12 -4.22 -10.54
CA ASP A 222 -1.64 -5.53 -10.97
C ASP A 222 -0.50 -6.56 -11.04
#